data_AF-A0A367EJZ3-F1
#
_entry.id   AF-A0A367EJZ3-F1
#
_cell.length_a   1.000
_cell.length_b   1.000
_cell.length_c   1.000
_cell.angle_alpha   90.00
_cell.angle_beta   90.00
_cell.angle_gamma   90.00
#
_symmetry.space_group_name_H-M   'P 1'
#
loop_
_entity.id
_entity.type
_entity.pdbx_description
1 polymer ?
#
loop_
_entity_poly.entity_id
_entity_poly.type
_entity_poly.pdbx_seq_one_letter_code
_entity_poly.pdbx_strand_id
1 'polypeptide(L)'
;MLIFGTSSKLVQLAMLNLLCGFCGNPAAHPLRKRVTKFSLFFIPLFPIAPAKHSIQCTFCGAGTEISKESAEQMLAHGGAPGGQFGPQGGNGVPPQPGAAPNGNPFAAQQPQNPYQS
;
A
#
# COMPACT_ATOMS: atom_id res chain seq x y z
N MET A 1 31.76 -5.30 34.02
CA MET A 1 30.89 -4.11 33.92
C MET A 1 29.81 -4.42 32.90
N LEU A 2 28.55 -4.59 33.32
CA LEU A 2 27.42 -4.81 32.42
C LEU A 2 26.79 -3.45 32.10
N ILE A 3 26.88 -3.01 30.85
CA ILE A 3 26.19 -1.82 30.39
C ILE A 3 24.85 -2.28 29.82
N PHE A 4 23.76 -1.70 30.32
CA PHE A 4 22.39 -1.97 29.89
C PHE A 4 21.79 -0.72 29.25
N GLY A 5 20.95 -0.89 28.23
CA GLY A 5 20.25 0.21 27.55
C GLY A 5 19.08 -0.28 26.70
N THR A 6 18.08 0.57 26.49
CA THR A 6 16.97 0.32 25.55
C THR A 6 17.03 1.35 24.42
N SER A 7 16.90 0.88 23.18
CA SER A 7 16.87 1.74 21.99
C SER A 7 15.54 1.53 21.26
N SER A 8 14.80 2.61 21.06
CA SER A 8 13.58 2.62 20.26
C SER A 8 13.87 3.19 18.88
N LYS A 9 13.58 2.43 17.82
CA LYS A 9 13.70 2.90 16.43
C LYS A 9 12.33 2.92 15.76
N LEU A 10 12.05 4.00 15.04
CA LEU A 10 10.94 4.10 14.10
C LEU A 10 11.46 3.80 12.70
N VAL A 11 10.90 2.77 12.07
CA VAL A 11 11.24 2.38 10.71
C VAL A 11 9.99 2.56 9.85
N GLN A 12 10.10 3.34 8.76
CA GLN A 12 9.03 3.42 7.78
C GLN A 12 9.12 2.21 6.85
N LEU A 13 8.04 1.44 6.75
CA LEU A 13 7.99 0.22 5.95
C LEU A 13 7.50 0.49 4.52
N ALA A 14 6.46 1.33 4.39
CA ALA A 14 5.88 1.67 3.10
C ALA A 14 5.15 3.01 3.17
N MET A 15 4.83 3.56 2.00
CA MET A 15 3.93 4.68 1.80
C MET A 15 2.70 4.19 1.03
N LEU A 16 1.54 4.20 1.67
CA LEU A 16 0.30 3.62 1.13
C LEU A 16 -0.67 4.73 0.74
N ASN A 17 -1.20 4.76 -0.48
CA ASN A 17 -2.27 5.70 -0.83
C ASN A 17 -3.63 5.10 -0.47
N LEU A 18 -4.24 5.62 0.59
CA LEU A 18 -5.51 5.15 1.15
C LEU A 18 -6.49 6.33 1.25
N LEU A 19 -7.79 6.04 1.15
CA LEU A 19 -8.82 7.02 1.53
C LEU A 19 -8.81 7.16 3.06
N CYS A 20 -8.57 8.36 3.53
CA CYS A 20 -8.53 8.63 4.96
C CYS A 20 -9.95 8.57 5.56
N GLY A 21 -10.19 7.67 6.51
CA GLY A 21 -11.50 7.55 7.19
C GLY A 21 -11.91 8.76 8.04
N PHE A 22 -11.01 9.72 8.26
CA PHE A 22 -11.31 10.96 8.99
C PHE A 22 -11.64 12.14 8.07
N CYS A 23 -10.89 12.33 6.98
CA CYS A 23 -11.06 13.50 6.08
C CYS A 23 -11.61 13.16 4.70
N GLY A 24 -11.80 11.88 4.36
CA GLY A 24 -12.38 11.43 3.09
C GLY A 24 -11.46 11.56 1.87
N ASN A 25 -10.30 12.22 1.98
CA ASN A 25 -9.40 12.43 0.85
C ASN A 25 -8.44 11.24 0.63
N PRO A 26 -8.13 10.90 -0.64
CA PRO A 26 -7.07 9.95 -0.96
C PRO A 26 -5.72 10.59 -0.62
N ALA A 27 -5.03 10.02 0.36
CA ALA A 27 -3.76 10.54 0.85
C ALA A 27 -2.74 9.41 1.05
N ALA A 28 -1.46 9.76 0.92
CA ALA A 28 -0.40 8.85 1.30
C ALA A 28 -0.42 8.63 2.81
N HIS A 29 -0.10 7.43 3.25
CA HIS A 29 -0.06 7.05 4.65
C HIS A 29 1.25 6.29 4.92
N PRO A 30 2.24 6.89 5.60
CA PRO A 30 3.43 6.16 6.01
C PRO A 30 3.05 5.08 7.02
N LEU A 31 3.29 3.82 6.64
CA LEU A 31 3.24 2.70 7.55
C LEU A 31 4.55 2.67 8.33
N ARG A 32 4.48 3.00 9.62
CA ARG A 32 5.67 3.04 10.50
C ARG A 32 5.61 1.90 11.51
N LYS A 33 6.76 1.27 11.71
CA LYS A 33 7.01 0.22 12.70
C LYS A 33 7.89 0.77 13.81
N ARG A 34 7.40 0.73 15.05
CA ARG A 34 8.21 1.04 16.24
C ARG A 34 8.79 -0.26 16.79
N VAL A 35 10.12 -0.33 16.85
CA VAL A 35 10.84 -1.49 17.40
C VAL A 35 11.69 -1.03 18.58
N THR A 36 11.47 -1.63 19.74
CA THR A 36 12.29 -1.42 20.94
C THR A 36 13.24 -2.60 21.10
N LYS A 37 14.53 -2.29 21.22
CA LYS A 37 15.61 -3.27 21.37
C LYS A 37 16.30 -3.03 22.71
N PHE A 38 16.62 -4.11 23.43
CA PHE A 38 17.45 -4.04 24.62
C PHE A 38 18.89 -4.40 24.24
N SER A 39 19.85 -3.59 24.70
CA SER A 39 21.28 -3.81 24.55
C SER A 39 21.88 -4.05 25.93
N LEU A 40 22.27 -5.28 26.22
CA LEU A 40 23.19 -5.61 27.29
C LEU A 40 24.54 -5.88 26.63
N PHE A 41 25.65 -5.37 27.16
CA PHE A 41 27.00 -5.51 26.56
C PHE A 41 27.58 -6.95 26.62
N PHE A 42 26.84 -7.92 26.06
CA PHE A 42 27.23 -9.25 25.53
C PHE A 42 26.35 -9.61 24.29
N ILE A 43 25.90 -8.58 23.56
CA ILE A 43 25.19 -8.51 22.26
C ILE A 43 24.31 -9.71 21.87
N PRO A 44 23.07 -9.77 22.36
CA PRO A 44 21.99 -10.26 21.50
C PRO A 44 20.91 -9.20 21.34
N LEU A 45 20.73 -8.72 20.09
CA LEU A 45 19.74 -7.69 19.73
C LEU A 45 18.33 -8.29 19.61
N PHE A 46 17.81 -8.88 20.69
CA PHE A 46 16.45 -9.39 20.70
C PHE A 46 15.43 -8.27 20.97
N PRO A 47 14.32 -8.20 20.22
CA PRO A 47 13.22 -7.29 20.51
C PRO A 47 12.52 -7.73 21.80
N ILE A 48 12.40 -6.83 22.78
CA ILE A 48 11.77 -7.12 24.08
C ILE A 48 10.24 -7.04 24.05
N ALA A 49 9.68 -6.40 23.02
CA ALA A 49 8.25 -6.21 22.88
C ALA A 49 7.82 -6.42 21.41
N PRO A 50 6.55 -6.84 21.18
CA PRO A 50 5.99 -6.90 19.85
C PRO A 50 6.09 -5.55 19.14
N ALA A 51 6.41 -5.57 17.86
CA ALA A 51 6.51 -4.34 17.08
C ALA A 51 5.12 -3.72 16.87
N LYS A 52 5.00 -2.44 17.19
CA LYS A 52 3.77 -1.68 16.97
C LYS A 52 3.77 -1.10 15.56
N HIS A 53 2.66 -1.23 14.86
CA HIS A 53 2.47 -0.73 13.52
C HIS A 53 1.41 0.38 13.56
N SER A 54 1.70 1.51 12.92
CA SER A 54 0.76 2.63 12.84
C SER A 54 0.73 3.18 11.43
N ILE A 55 -0.45 3.56 10.97
CA ILE A 55 -0.64 4.33 9.75
C ILE A 55 -0.97 5.77 10.14
N GLN A 56 -0.55 6.73 9.32
CA GLN A 56 -0.83 8.14 9.52
C GLN A 56 -1.22 8.78 8.20
N CYS A 57 -2.27 9.57 8.14
CA CYS A 57 -2.65 10.31 6.94
C CYS A 57 -1.67 11.46 6.68
N THR A 58 -1.11 11.58 5.48
CA THR A 58 -0.25 12.72 5.11
C THR A 58 -1.04 14.00 4.84
N PHE A 59 -2.37 13.92 4.70
CA PHE A 59 -3.22 15.09 4.44
C PHE A 59 -3.68 15.77 5.74
N CYS A 60 -4.27 15.01 6.67
CA CYS A 60 -4.81 15.56 7.92
C CYS A 60 -4.03 15.16 9.19
N GLY A 61 -3.05 14.27 9.09
CA GLY A 61 -2.21 13.85 10.22
C GLY A 61 -2.83 12.82 11.17
N ALA A 62 -4.11 12.45 10.99
CA ALA A 62 -4.78 11.42 11.79
C ALA A 62 -4.06 10.06 11.65
N GLY A 63 -3.91 9.33 12.75
CA GLY A 63 -3.22 8.04 12.74
C GLY A 63 -3.89 7.00 13.64
N THR A 64 -3.73 5.74 13.28
CA THR A 64 -4.36 4.59 13.95
C THR A 64 -3.32 3.47 14.13
N GLU A 65 -3.35 2.80 15.29
CA GLU A 65 -2.55 1.59 15.56
C GLU A 65 -3.20 0.39 14.86
N ILE A 66 -2.41 -0.41 14.18
CA ILE A 66 -2.87 -1.58 13.41
C ILE A 66 -2.15 -2.86 13.86
N SER A 67 -2.80 -4.00 13.70
CA SER A 67 -2.20 -5.29 14.01
C SER A 67 -1.14 -5.69 12.98
N LYS A 68 -0.30 -6.65 13.33
CA LYS A 68 0.80 -7.12 12.47
C LYS A 68 0.27 -7.77 11.19
N GLU A 69 -0.81 -8.55 11.30
CA GLU A 69 -1.42 -9.28 10.19
C GLU A 69 -1.98 -8.30 9.15
N SER A 70 -2.68 -7.25 9.61
CA SER A 70 -3.19 -6.20 8.73
C SER A 70 -2.08 -5.38 8.09
N ALA A 71 -0.97 -5.14 8.81
CA ALA A 71 0.20 -4.47 8.25
C ALA A 71 0.84 -5.28 7.11
N GLU A 72 0.98 -6.60 7.29
CA GLU A 72 1.54 -7.51 6.29
C GLU A 72 0.63 -7.62 5.05
N GLN A 73 -0.69 -7.68 5.25
CA GLN A 73 -1.66 -7.62 4.15
C GLN A 73 -1.53 -6.29 3.39
N MET A 74 -1.49 -5.15 4.07
CA MET A 74 -1.32 -3.85 3.41
C MET A 74 0.03 -3.72 2.68
N LEU A 75 1.09 -4.33 3.18
CA LEU A 75 2.37 -4.39 2.47
C LEU A 75 2.31 -5.27 1.21
N ALA A 76 1.61 -6.41 1.28
CA ALA A 76 1.44 -7.30 0.14
C ALA A 76 0.59 -6.68 -0.99
N HIS A 77 -0.40 -5.84 -0.63
CA HIS A 77 -1.29 -5.18 -1.58
C HIS A 77 -0.84 -3.74 -1.95
N GLY A 78 0.10 -3.15 -1.19
CA GLY A 78 0.51 -1.75 -1.29
C GLY A 78 1.61 -1.44 -2.32
N GLY A 79 1.93 -2.39 -3.20
CA GLY A 79 3.00 -2.26 -4.20
C GLY A 79 2.56 -1.77 -5.60
N ALA A 80 1.27 -1.53 -5.84
CA ALA A 80 0.79 -1.15 -7.17
C ALA A 80 0.37 0.34 -7.22
N PRO A 81 0.95 1.16 -8.12
CA PRO A 81 0.37 2.44 -8.46
C PRO A 81 -0.89 2.18 -9.31
N GLY A 82 -2.06 2.28 -8.69
CA GLY A 82 -3.36 2.21 -9.36
C GLY A 82 -3.94 0.80 -9.44
N GLY A 83 -5.17 0.62 -8.95
CA GLY A 83 -5.91 -0.63 -9.06
C GLY A 83 -7.09 -0.78 -8.11
N GLN A 84 -8.10 0.07 -8.31
CA GLN A 84 -9.55 -0.15 -8.07
C GLN A 84 -9.97 -1.22 -7.04
N PHE A 85 -10.44 -0.77 -5.88
CA PHE A 85 -11.51 -1.47 -5.15
C PHE A 85 -12.82 -1.22 -5.91
N GLY A 86 -13.26 -2.18 -6.72
CA GLY A 86 -14.61 -2.21 -7.29
C GLY A 86 -15.50 -3.17 -6.49
N PRO A 87 -16.78 -2.84 -6.23
CA PRO A 87 -17.71 -3.78 -5.60
C PRO A 87 -18.00 -4.94 -6.56
N GLN A 88 -17.70 -6.17 -6.13
CA GLN A 88 -18.11 -7.39 -6.82
C GLN A 88 -19.62 -7.59 -6.64
N GLY A 89 -20.38 -7.00 -7.55
CA GLY A 89 -21.80 -7.25 -7.72
C GLY A 89 -22.08 -7.64 -9.16
N GLY A 90 -22.68 -8.81 -9.35
CA GLY A 90 -23.61 -9.01 -10.46
C GLY A 90 -23.24 -10.06 -11.50
N ASN A 91 -23.98 -11.18 -11.41
CA ASN A 91 -24.72 -11.82 -12.49
C ASN A 91 -23.97 -12.45 -13.66
N GLY A 92 -24.00 -13.78 -13.68
CA GLY A 92 -23.74 -14.56 -14.88
C GLY A 92 -24.79 -14.30 -15.96
N VAL A 93 -24.33 -14.21 -17.21
CA VAL A 93 -25.14 -14.31 -18.41
C VAL A 93 -24.37 -15.21 -19.40
N PRO A 94 -25.00 -16.27 -19.96
CA PRO A 94 -24.34 -17.23 -20.85
C PRO A 94 -24.04 -16.65 -22.25
N PRO A 95 -23.14 -17.29 -23.04
CA PRO A 95 -22.65 -16.78 -24.31
C PRO A 95 -23.67 -16.95 -25.45
N GLN A 96 -23.84 -15.90 -26.26
CA GLN A 96 -24.71 -15.93 -27.45
C GLN A 96 -23.83 -15.93 -28.72
N PRO A 97 -23.98 -16.93 -29.63
CA PRO A 97 -23.18 -17.02 -30.85
C PRO A 97 -23.90 -16.33 -32.02
N GLY A 98 -23.19 -15.52 -32.81
CA GLY A 98 -23.71 -15.05 -34.09
C GLY A 98 -23.02 -13.84 -34.74
N ALA A 99 -22.36 -14.11 -35.87
CA ALA A 99 -22.13 -13.24 -37.04
C ALA A 99 -21.18 -12.01 -36.96
N ALA A 100 -20.10 -12.11 -37.75
CA ALA A 100 -19.30 -11.01 -38.32
C ALA A 100 -20.06 -10.39 -39.54
N PRO A 101 -19.58 -9.36 -40.31
CA PRO A 101 -18.24 -8.72 -40.30
C PRO A 101 -18.16 -7.18 -40.53
N ASN A 102 -16.99 -6.62 -40.22
CA ASN A 102 -16.31 -5.51 -40.91
C ASN A 102 -16.96 -4.11 -41.02
N GLY A 103 -16.39 -3.13 -40.30
CA GLY A 103 -16.59 -1.71 -40.57
C GLY A 103 -16.35 -0.83 -39.34
N ASN A 104 -15.11 -0.74 -38.82
CA ASN A 104 -14.79 0.25 -37.79
C ASN A 104 -14.49 1.62 -38.44
N PRO A 105 -15.31 2.66 -38.22
CA PRO A 105 -15.11 4.00 -38.79
C PRO A 105 -13.98 4.80 -38.11
N PHE A 106 -13.29 4.20 -37.14
CA PHE A 106 -12.26 4.86 -36.31
C PHE A 106 -10.82 4.62 -36.78
N ALA A 107 -10.60 3.98 -37.93
CA ALA A 107 -9.26 3.71 -38.46
C ALA A 107 -8.52 4.96 -39.00
N ALA A 108 -9.16 6.13 -39.05
CA ALA A 108 -8.63 7.32 -39.70
C ALA A 108 -7.85 8.30 -38.79
N GLN A 109 -7.65 8.01 -37.52
CA GLN A 109 -6.98 8.95 -36.59
C GLN A 109 -5.84 8.29 -35.82
N GLN A 110 -4.74 7.99 -36.52
CA GLN A 110 -3.44 7.86 -35.86
C GLN A 110 -2.65 9.17 -36.02
N PRO A 111 -2.23 9.82 -34.92
CA PRO A 111 -1.35 10.98 -34.99
C PRO A 111 0.07 10.55 -35.38
N GLN A 112 0.62 11.22 -36.40
CA GLN A 112 1.96 10.97 -36.94
C GLN A 112 3.03 11.46 -35.95
N ASN A 113 3.87 10.54 -35.48
CA ASN A 113 4.87 10.80 -34.44
C ASN A 113 6.14 11.46 -35.03
N PRO A 114 6.50 12.71 -34.67
CA PRO A 114 7.53 13.51 -35.35
C PRO A 114 8.99 13.18 -34.97
N TYR A 115 9.25 12.04 -34.32
CA TYR A 115 10.58 11.67 -33.81
C TYR A 115 11.24 10.47 -34.51
N GLN A 116 10.80 10.11 -35.71
CA GLN A 116 11.49 9.09 -36.52
C GLN A 116 12.33 9.78 -37.59
N SER A 117 13.60 10.04 -37.25
CA SER A 117 14.70 10.31 -38.18
C SER A 117 15.31 9.01 -38.69
#